data_AF-A0A2A6BP85-F1
#
_entry.id   AF-A0A2A6BP85-F1
#
_cell.length_a   1.000
_cell.length_b   1.000
_cell.length_c   1.000
_cell.angle_alpha   90.00
_cell.angle_beta   90.00
_cell.angle_gamma   90.00
#
_symmetry.space_group_name_H-M   'P 1'
#
loop_
_entity.id
_entity.type
_entity.pdbx_description
1 polymer ?
#
loop_
_entity_poly.entity_id
_entity_poly.type
_entity_poly.pdbx_seq_one_letter_code
_entity_poly.pdbx_strand_id
1 'polypeptide(L)'
;MNTLRTFQQSNDPFTLASLPSDIIRNIIRLDEESLDELRLIGRSWNAQVLELYSTDSLSVVSFHYDQQYRSHVYMYAQMPARNKGRIGLNQWLTISLWSDEVFEVESELFYLGVPRVVYSEMILPSSWTQWIIIVCGFLIFGIRFGLVVIPKIVHYLYKRSAINNTVDGFVNHFKRFFSLFSSIDTLQLSNFVSDNVFNNVLKTIENKRIGRLEMQVDKWDRTLQYDLFVTTNAPNSVDSDLI
;
A
#
# COMPACT_ATOMS: atom_id res chain seq x y z
N MET A 1 -26.27 -54.30 -16.76
CA MET A 1 -25.90 -54.54 -15.35
C MET A 1 -26.10 -53.21 -14.64
N ASN A 2 -27.28 -53.00 -14.03
CA ASN A 2 -27.70 -51.70 -13.51
C ASN A 2 -27.44 -51.65 -12.01
N THR A 3 -26.48 -50.84 -11.58
CA THR A 3 -26.23 -50.51 -10.19
C THR A 3 -27.25 -49.47 -9.72
N LEU A 4 -28.40 -49.94 -9.26
CA LEU A 4 -29.34 -49.14 -8.47
C LEU A 4 -28.65 -48.79 -7.14
N ARG A 5 -28.09 -47.58 -7.05
CA ARG A 5 -27.67 -46.99 -5.76
C ARG A 5 -28.93 -46.65 -4.97
N THR A 6 -29.30 -47.53 -4.06
CA THR A 6 -30.31 -47.25 -3.05
C THR A 6 -29.80 -46.09 -2.19
N PHE A 7 -30.44 -44.92 -2.31
CA PHE A 7 -30.18 -43.80 -1.42
C PHE A 7 -30.61 -44.22 -0.02
N GLN A 8 -29.64 -44.58 0.82
CA GLN A 8 -29.84 -44.83 2.23
C GLN A 8 -30.28 -43.51 2.85
N GLN A 9 -31.57 -43.40 3.12
CA GLN A 9 -32.19 -42.26 3.78
C GLN A 9 -31.67 -42.24 5.22
N SER A 10 -30.60 -41.50 5.48
CA SER A 10 -30.11 -41.32 6.85
C SER A 10 -31.18 -40.56 7.63
N ASN A 11 -31.57 -41.08 8.80
CA ASN A 11 -32.49 -40.40 9.72
C ASN A 11 -31.84 -39.20 10.43
N ASP A 12 -30.75 -38.66 9.86
CA ASP A 12 -30.11 -37.49 10.43
C ASP A 12 -31.03 -36.29 10.24
N PRO A 13 -31.29 -35.49 11.29
CA PRO A 13 -32.12 -34.31 11.16
C PRO A 13 -31.47 -33.38 10.14
N PHE A 14 -32.24 -33.02 9.11
CA PHE A 14 -31.79 -32.09 8.08
C PHE A 14 -31.54 -30.73 8.73
N THR A 15 -30.26 -30.35 8.84
CA THR A 15 -29.83 -29.06 9.40
C THR A 15 -29.19 -28.21 8.33
N LEU A 16 -29.18 -26.89 8.52
CA LEU A 16 -28.47 -25.97 7.61
C LEU A 16 -26.98 -26.31 7.50
N ALA A 17 -26.36 -26.83 8.56
CA ALA A 17 -24.95 -27.21 8.57
C ALA A 17 -24.63 -28.40 7.64
N SER A 18 -25.61 -29.27 7.37
CA SER A 18 -25.46 -30.47 6.52
C SER A 18 -25.81 -30.23 5.05
N LEU A 19 -26.08 -28.98 4.64
CA LEU A 19 -26.38 -28.68 3.24
C LEU A 19 -25.16 -28.95 2.33
N PRO A 20 -25.40 -29.46 1.11
CA PRO A 20 -24.41 -29.47 0.04
C PRO A 20 -23.81 -28.08 -0.22
N SER A 21 -22.53 -28.05 -0.61
CA SER A 21 -21.76 -26.81 -0.77
C SER A 21 -22.32 -25.88 -1.86
N ASP A 22 -22.88 -26.43 -2.93
CA ASP A 22 -23.56 -25.68 -3.99
C ASP A 22 -24.82 -24.96 -3.49
N ILE A 23 -25.61 -25.61 -2.64
CA ILE A 23 -26.77 -24.98 -2.00
C ILE A 23 -26.32 -23.88 -1.04
N ILE A 24 -25.29 -24.14 -0.21
CA ILE A 24 -24.71 -23.14 0.69
C ILE A 24 -24.25 -21.92 -0.11
N ARG A 25 -23.50 -22.11 -1.21
CA ARG A 25 -23.05 -21.00 -2.08
C ARG A 25 -24.22 -20.20 -2.64
N ASN A 26 -25.29 -20.87 -3.06
CA ASN A 26 -26.48 -20.17 -3.57
C ASN A 26 -27.18 -19.36 -2.48
N ILE A 27 -27.28 -19.87 -1.25
CA ILE A 27 -27.86 -19.12 -0.13
C ILE A 27 -26.99 -17.90 0.19
N ILE A 28 -25.66 -18.08 0.27
CA ILE A 28 -24.73 -16.99 0.53
C ILE A 28 -24.87 -15.87 -0.52
N ARG A 29 -25.04 -16.22 -1.80
CA ARG A 29 -25.26 -15.25 -2.90
C ARG A 29 -26.58 -14.49 -2.80
N LEU A 30 -27.59 -15.08 -2.18
CA LEU A 30 -28.91 -14.46 -2.02
C LEU A 30 -28.94 -13.48 -0.85
N ASP A 31 -28.03 -13.62 0.11
CA ASP A 31 -28.01 -12.85 1.36
C ASP A 31 -26.58 -12.36 1.67
N GLU A 32 -26.08 -11.48 0.81
CA GLU A 32 -24.74 -10.87 0.95
C GLU A 32 -24.63 -9.92 2.15
N GLU A 33 -25.76 -9.45 2.71
CA GLU A 33 -25.74 -8.53 3.86
C GLU A 33 -25.46 -9.27 5.17
N SER A 34 -25.84 -10.55 5.25
CA SER A 34 -25.78 -11.35 6.49
C SER A 34 -24.57 -12.29 6.54
N LEU A 35 -23.53 -12.05 5.72
CA LEU A 35 -22.39 -12.97 5.58
C LEU A 35 -21.68 -13.31 6.90
N ASP A 36 -21.55 -12.34 7.80
CA ASP A 36 -20.90 -12.56 9.10
C ASP A 36 -21.73 -13.49 10.01
N GLU A 37 -23.05 -13.43 9.91
CA GLU A 37 -23.97 -14.32 10.64
C GLU A 37 -23.94 -15.74 10.04
N LEU A 38 -23.90 -15.85 8.71
CA LEU A 38 -23.81 -17.14 8.01
C LEU A 38 -22.56 -17.94 8.39
N ARG A 39 -21.45 -17.27 8.72
CA ARG A 39 -20.21 -17.92 9.18
C ARG A 39 -20.37 -18.63 10.51
N LEU A 40 -21.35 -18.24 11.33
CA LEU A 40 -21.61 -18.83 12.64
C LEU A 40 -22.40 -20.14 12.56
N ILE A 41 -23.00 -20.46 11.40
CA ILE A 41 -23.81 -21.66 11.21
C ILE A 41 -22.97 -22.94 11.33
N GLY A 42 -21.71 -22.90 10.88
CA GLY A 42 -20.80 -24.04 11.00
C GLY A 42 -19.52 -23.91 10.18
N ARG A 43 -18.64 -24.91 10.31
CA ARG A 43 -17.33 -24.92 9.64
C ARG A 43 -17.44 -24.92 8.11
N SER A 44 -18.39 -25.67 7.56
CA SER A 44 -18.66 -25.73 6.12
C SER A 44 -19.05 -24.36 5.57
N TRP A 45 -19.98 -23.69 6.24
CA TRP A 45 -20.42 -22.33 5.90
C TRP A 45 -19.29 -21.32 5.98
N ASN A 46 -18.53 -21.29 7.09
CA ASN A 46 -17.40 -20.39 7.21
C ASN A 46 -16.37 -20.62 6.08
N ALA A 47 -16.09 -21.87 5.69
CA ALA A 47 -15.19 -22.15 4.58
C ALA A 47 -15.72 -21.62 3.23
N GLN A 48 -17.01 -21.79 2.94
CA GLN A 48 -17.64 -21.29 1.71
C GLN A 48 -17.71 -19.77 1.67
N VAL A 49 -18.02 -19.13 2.80
CA VAL A 49 -18.00 -17.67 2.92
C VAL A 49 -16.57 -17.14 2.75
N LEU A 50 -15.57 -17.79 3.34
CA LEU A 50 -14.15 -17.43 3.15
C LEU A 50 -13.68 -17.64 1.71
N GLU A 51 -14.16 -18.67 1.01
CA GLU A 51 -13.88 -18.89 -0.42
C GLU A 51 -14.47 -17.78 -1.29
N LEU A 52 -15.70 -17.33 -1.00
CA LEU A 52 -16.28 -16.17 -1.68
C LEU A 52 -15.45 -14.91 -1.42
N TYR A 53 -15.02 -14.69 -0.18
CA TYR A 53 -14.15 -13.56 0.15
C TYR A 53 -12.76 -13.62 -0.46
N SER A 54 -12.18 -14.81 -0.62
CA SER A 54 -10.87 -14.96 -1.26
C SER A 54 -10.91 -14.64 -2.76
N THR A 55 -12.10 -14.55 -3.33
CA THR A 55 -12.31 -14.17 -4.73
C THR A 55 -12.44 -12.66 -4.92
N ASP A 56 -12.45 -11.84 -3.85
CA ASP A 56 -12.55 -10.39 -4.01
C ASP A 56 -11.24 -9.83 -4.59
N SER A 57 -11.32 -9.37 -5.84
CA SER A 57 -10.32 -8.55 -6.50
C SER A 57 -10.65 -7.07 -6.32
N LEU A 58 -9.61 -6.25 -6.20
CA LEU A 58 -9.74 -4.80 -6.38
C LEU A 58 -9.80 -4.50 -7.87
N SER A 59 -10.84 -3.80 -8.30
CA SER A 59 -11.10 -3.57 -9.71
C SER A 59 -10.06 -2.62 -10.32
N VAL A 60 -9.86 -1.48 -9.66
CA VAL A 60 -8.87 -0.48 -10.05
C VAL A 60 -8.25 0.10 -8.80
N VAL A 61 -6.92 0.13 -8.73
CA VAL A 61 -6.18 0.85 -7.70
C VAL A 61 -5.31 1.87 -8.42
N SER A 62 -5.56 3.14 -8.21
CA SER A 62 -4.84 4.23 -8.85
C SER A 62 -4.01 4.99 -7.83
N PHE A 63 -2.73 5.17 -8.12
CA PHE A 63 -1.88 6.07 -7.36
C PHE A 63 -1.58 7.31 -8.19
N HIS A 64 -1.79 8.49 -7.61
CA HIS A 64 -1.58 9.78 -8.25
C HIS A 64 -0.57 10.62 -7.48
N TYR A 65 0.58 10.89 -8.07
CA TYR A 65 1.54 11.82 -7.47
C TYR A 65 1.24 13.25 -7.88
N ASP A 66 0.95 14.11 -6.90
CA ASP A 66 0.68 15.52 -7.14
C ASP A 66 1.98 16.33 -7.18
N GLN A 67 2.33 16.78 -8.39
CA GLN A 67 3.51 17.60 -8.63
C GLN A 67 3.41 19.02 -8.07
N GLN A 68 2.19 19.56 -7.92
CA GLN A 68 1.96 20.92 -7.42
C GLN A 68 2.33 21.02 -5.94
N TYR A 69 2.01 19.99 -5.15
CA TYR A 69 2.39 19.91 -3.73
C TYR A 69 3.70 19.13 -3.48
N ARG A 70 4.36 18.67 -4.56
CA ARG A 70 5.72 18.06 -4.62
C ARG A 70 5.98 16.88 -3.70
N SER A 71 4.98 16.39 -3.01
CA SER A 71 5.24 15.59 -1.82
C SER A 71 4.13 14.58 -1.52
N HIS A 72 2.96 14.74 -2.12
CA HIS A 72 1.75 13.97 -1.84
C HIS A 72 1.50 12.98 -2.98
N VAL A 73 1.22 11.74 -2.60
CA VAL A 73 0.67 10.67 -3.43
C VAL A 73 -0.76 10.51 -2.97
N TYR A 74 -1.71 10.38 -3.87
CA TYR A 74 -3.08 10.01 -3.55
C TYR A 74 -3.27 8.57 -3.96
N MET A 75 -3.89 7.75 -3.11
CA MET A 75 -4.39 6.45 -3.54
C MET A 75 -5.89 6.56 -3.73
N TYR A 76 -6.36 6.04 -4.87
CA TYR A 76 -7.76 5.79 -5.20
C TYR A 76 -7.92 4.28 -5.35
N ALA A 77 -8.95 3.70 -4.74
CA ALA A 77 -9.29 2.30 -4.96
C ALA A 77 -10.78 2.17 -5.29
N GLN A 78 -11.07 1.49 -6.39
CA GLN A 78 -12.40 1.09 -6.81
C GLN A 78 -12.69 -0.32 -6.30
N MET A 79 -13.82 -0.45 -5.61
CA MET A 79 -14.25 -1.71 -5.03
C MET A 79 -15.77 -1.89 -5.13
N PRO A 80 -16.25 -3.15 -5.15
CA PRO A 80 -17.67 -3.45 -5.09
C PRO A 80 -18.32 -2.93 -3.81
N ALA A 81 -19.57 -2.46 -3.94
CA ALA A 81 -20.27 -1.82 -2.83
C ALA A 81 -20.41 -2.70 -1.57
N ARG A 82 -20.53 -4.02 -1.75
CA ARG A 82 -20.59 -5.02 -0.67
C ARG A 82 -19.38 -4.98 0.28
N ASN A 83 -18.23 -4.48 -0.15
CA ASN A 83 -17.01 -4.43 0.68
C ASN A 83 -16.92 -3.19 1.58
N LYS A 84 -17.89 -2.26 1.52
CA LYS A 84 -17.90 -1.02 2.30
C LYS A 84 -17.78 -1.25 3.80
N GLY A 85 -18.48 -2.25 4.34
CA GLY A 85 -18.47 -2.56 5.78
C GLY A 85 -17.15 -3.13 6.31
N ARG A 86 -16.33 -3.73 5.43
CA ARG A 86 -15.15 -4.52 5.82
C ARG A 86 -13.92 -3.69 6.10
N ILE A 87 -13.79 -2.53 5.47
CA ILE A 87 -12.51 -1.82 5.42
C ILE A 87 -12.31 -0.89 6.63
N GLY A 88 -13.31 -0.76 7.52
CA GLY A 88 -13.21 0.16 8.66
C GLY A 88 -12.93 1.60 8.19
N LEU A 89 -13.45 1.93 7.00
CA LEU A 89 -13.17 3.15 6.23
C LEU A 89 -13.47 4.44 7.00
N ASN A 90 -14.28 4.37 8.05
CA ASN A 90 -14.84 5.55 8.72
C ASN A 90 -13.82 6.41 9.50
N GLN A 91 -12.51 6.12 9.46
CA GLN A 91 -11.52 6.85 10.26
C GLN A 91 -10.26 7.33 9.52
N TRP A 92 -9.87 6.74 8.39
CA TRP A 92 -8.59 7.10 7.73
C TRP A 92 -8.63 7.09 6.19
N LEU A 93 -9.78 6.77 5.60
CA LEU A 93 -9.99 6.68 4.16
C LEU A 93 -11.24 7.50 3.81
N THR A 94 -11.12 8.50 2.95
CA THR A 94 -12.27 9.28 2.52
C THR A 94 -12.99 8.50 1.42
N ILE A 95 -14.27 8.16 1.64
CA ILE A 95 -15.08 7.48 0.62
C ILE A 95 -15.78 8.55 -0.23
N SER A 96 -15.43 8.64 -1.51
CA SER A 96 -16.23 9.34 -2.52
C SER A 96 -17.12 8.32 -3.26
N LEU A 97 -18.40 8.65 -3.43
CA LEU A 97 -19.28 7.89 -4.32
C LEU A 97 -19.09 8.38 -5.75
N TRP A 98 -18.65 7.49 -6.64
CA TRP A 98 -18.54 7.80 -8.06
C TRP A 98 -19.75 7.26 -8.86
N SER A 99 -20.33 6.14 -8.41
CA SER A 99 -21.51 5.47 -8.97
C SER A 99 -22.20 4.63 -7.87
N ASP A 100 -23.46 4.25 -8.07
CA ASP A 100 -24.25 3.44 -7.12
C ASP A 100 -23.58 2.08 -6.77
N GLU A 101 -22.65 1.60 -7.61
CA GLU A 101 -22.00 0.29 -7.46
C GLU A 101 -20.50 0.35 -7.10
N VAL A 102 -19.86 1.52 -7.22
CA VAL A 102 -18.40 1.66 -7.08
C VAL A 102 -18.05 2.81 -6.14
N PHE A 103 -17.31 2.47 -5.09
CA PHE A 103 -16.74 3.45 -4.17
C PHE A 103 -15.31 3.81 -4.61
N GLU A 104 -15.00 5.09 -4.56
CA GLU A 104 -13.65 5.59 -4.64
C GLU A 104 -13.17 5.89 -3.22
N VAL A 105 -11.96 5.45 -2.92
CA VAL A 105 -11.36 5.62 -1.61
C VAL A 105 -10.11 6.46 -1.75
N GLU A 106 -10.15 7.68 -1.22
CA GLU A 106 -9.04 8.64 -1.24
C GLU A 106 -8.22 8.59 0.06
N SER A 107 -6.89 8.58 -0.10
CA SER A 107 -5.97 8.72 1.01
C SER A 107 -4.75 9.52 0.60
N GLU A 108 -4.33 10.45 1.47
CA GLU A 108 -3.17 11.31 1.28
C GLU A 108 -1.90 10.59 1.78
N LEU A 109 -1.11 10.06 0.85
CA LEU A 109 0.21 9.48 1.05
C LEU A 109 1.30 10.57 0.99
N PHE A 110 1.88 10.92 2.14
CA PHE A 110 3.24 11.46 2.29
C PHE A 110 3.54 12.95 2.05
N TYR A 111 4.70 13.33 2.61
CA TYR A 111 5.46 14.54 2.35
C TYR A 111 6.96 14.19 2.14
N LEU A 112 7.48 14.17 0.92
CA LEU A 112 8.89 13.92 0.59
C LEU A 112 9.74 15.21 0.64
N GLY A 113 10.16 15.59 1.85
CA GLY A 113 11.01 16.77 2.05
C GLY A 113 12.47 16.56 1.63
N VAL A 114 12.89 17.13 0.50
CA VAL A 114 14.32 17.25 0.14
C VAL A 114 14.80 18.69 0.40
N PRO A 115 15.66 18.94 1.40
CA PRO A 115 16.20 20.29 1.64
C PRO A 115 17.40 20.60 0.74
N ARG A 116 17.40 21.78 0.11
CA ARG A 116 18.54 22.35 -0.63
C ARG A 116 19.48 23.03 0.36
N VAL A 117 20.73 22.56 0.46
CA VAL A 117 21.78 23.23 1.26
C VAL A 117 22.52 24.21 0.36
N VAL A 118 22.49 25.50 0.72
CA VAL A 118 23.24 26.56 0.03
C VAL A 118 24.49 26.85 0.85
N TYR A 119 25.67 26.63 0.26
CA TYR A 119 26.96 26.97 0.86
C TYR A 119 27.32 28.41 0.49
N SER A 120 27.72 29.23 1.47
CA SER A 120 28.30 30.55 1.23
C SER A 120 29.81 30.49 1.49
N GLU A 121 30.61 30.86 0.49
CA GLU A 121 32.07 30.92 0.60
C GLU A 121 32.52 32.17 1.37
N MET A 122 33.55 32.04 2.20
CA MET A 122 34.10 33.09 3.05
C MET A 122 35.62 33.18 2.85
N ILE A 123 36.13 34.37 2.50
CA ILE A 123 37.54 34.66 2.18
C ILE A 123 38.25 35.28 3.41
N LEU A 124 39.50 34.90 3.70
CA LEU A 124 40.28 35.33 4.89
C LEU A 124 41.69 35.91 4.54
N PRO A 125 42.17 36.99 5.21
CA PRO A 125 43.54 37.53 5.07
C PRO A 125 44.49 37.30 6.29
N SER A 126 45.78 37.67 6.13
CA SER A 126 47.10 37.19 6.66
C SER A 126 47.50 37.15 8.17
N SER A 127 48.78 36.85 8.49
CA SER A 127 49.27 35.59 9.11
C SER A 127 49.65 35.55 10.60
N TRP A 128 49.49 36.63 11.40
CA TRP A 128 49.73 36.57 12.86
C TRP A 128 48.51 36.95 13.69
N THR A 129 47.75 37.95 13.26
CA THR A 129 46.35 38.13 13.68
C THR A 129 45.50 36.92 13.30
N GLN A 130 45.87 36.21 12.22
CA GLN A 130 45.32 34.90 11.88
C GLN A 130 45.38 33.92 13.03
N TRP A 131 46.49 33.69 13.73
CA TRP A 131 46.52 32.63 14.75
C TRP A 131 45.60 32.92 15.93
N ILE A 132 45.52 34.17 16.38
CA ILE A 132 44.59 34.56 17.46
C ILE A 132 43.15 34.55 16.95
N ILE A 133 42.88 35.07 15.74
CA ILE A 133 41.55 35.03 15.10
C ILE A 133 41.16 33.60 14.76
N ILE A 134 42.09 32.70 14.48
CA ILE A 134 41.89 31.29 14.19
C ILE A 134 41.57 30.57 15.50
N VAL A 135 42.32 30.78 16.58
CA VAL A 135 42.04 30.13 17.88
C VAL A 135 40.77 30.68 18.51
N CYS A 136 40.62 32.01 18.61
CA CYS A 136 39.38 32.62 19.09
C CYS A 136 38.21 32.36 18.13
N GLY A 137 38.47 32.33 16.83
CA GLY A 137 37.50 31.98 15.80
C GLY A 137 37.09 30.52 15.88
N PHE A 138 37.98 29.57 16.18
CA PHE A 138 37.64 28.16 16.41
C PHE A 138 36.87 27.97 17.70
N LEU A 139 37.17 28.73 18.76
CA LEU A 139 36.37 28.73 19.99
C LEU A 139 34.97 29.30 19.75
N ILE A 140 34.87 30.48 19.14
CA ILE A 140 33.59 31.12 18.82
C ILE A 140 32.81 30.28 17.79
N PHE A 141 33.48 29.71 16.79
CA PHE A 141 32.90 28.83 15.80
C PHE A 141 32.47 27.51 16.43
N GLY A 142 33.26 26.91 17.32
CA GLY A 142 32.88 25.72 18.07
C GLY A 142 31.66 25.97 18.94
N ILE A 143 31.59 27.12 19.62
CA ILE A 143 30.42 27.53 20.40
C ILE A 143 29.21 27.79 19.48
N ARG A 144 29.37 28.51 18.36
CA ARG A 144 28.28 28.78 17.41
C ARG A 144 27.80 27.52 16.70
N PHE A 145 28.71 26.62 16.34
CA PHE A 145 28.42 25.32 15.76
C PHE A 145 27.67 24.46 16.77
N GLY A 146 28.16 24.42 18.02
CA GLY A 146 27.50 23.73 19.13
C GLY A 146 26.11 24.27 19.44
N LEU A 147 25.92 25.59 19.46
CA LEU A 147 24.65 26.21 19.84
C LEU A 147 23.65 26.38 18.69
N VAL A 148 24.09 26.42 17.43
CA VAL A 148 23.21 26.68 16.28
C VAL A 148 23.10 25.47 15.36
N VAL A 149 24.22 24.81 15.06
CA VAL A 149 24.24 23.70 14.10
C VAL A 149 23.76 22.42 14.75
N ILE A 150 24.23 22.08 15.96
CA ILE A 150 23.78 20.86 16.66
C ILE A 150 22.27 20.86 16.89
N PRO A 151 21.61 21.93 17.40
CA PRO A 151 20.16 21.92 17.58
C PRO A 151 19.40 21.81 16.25
N LYS A 152 19.90 22.40 15.17
CA LYS A 152 19.31 22.23 13.82
C LYS A 152 19.43 20.81 13.32
N ILE A 153 20.58 20.16 13.50
CA ILE A 153 20.79 18.75 13.15
C ILE A 153 19.87 17.86 14.00
N VAL A 154 19.82 18.07 15.32
CA VAL A 154 18.95 17.30 16.22
C VAL A 154 17.48 17.50 15.87
N HIS A 155 17.04 18.73 15.63
CA HIS A 155 15.67 19.04 15.19
C HIS A 155 15.36 18.38 13.84
N TYR A 156 16.31 18.41 12.90
CA TYR A 156 16.16 17.75 11.61
C TYR A 156 16.05 16.23 11.75
N LEU A 157 16.92 15.59 12.54
CA LEU A 157 16.88 14.16 12.80
C LEU A 157 15.60 13.76 13.54
N TYR A 158 15.15 14.56 14.50
CA TYR A 158 13.88 14.36 15.19
C TYR A 158 12.69 14.44 14.23
N LYS A 159 12.64 15.48 13.39
CA LYS A 159 11.59 15.65 12.37
C LYS A 159 11.60 14.49 11.37
N ARG A 160 12.79 14.05 10.93
CA ARG A 160 12.94 12.89 10.04
C ARG A 160 12.49 11.59 10.70
N SER A 161 12.82 11.38 11.97
CA SER A 161 12.38 10.22 12.75
C SER A 161 10.87 10.20 12.94
N ALA A 162 10.26 11.34 13.28
CA ALA A 162 8.82 11.48 13.41
C ALA A 162 8.11 11.16 12.08
N ILE A 163 8.62 11.65 10.95
CA ILE A 163 8.11 11.33 9.62
C ILE A 163 8.21 9.83 9.35
N ASN A 164 9.36 9.20 9.60
CA ASN A 164 9.53 7.76 9.38
C ASN A 164 8.55 6.92 10.22
N ASN A 165 8.34 7.26 11.49
CA ASN A 165 7.38 6.54 12.34
C ASN A 165 5.94 6.68 11.83
N THR A 166 5.56 7.85 11.32
CA THR A 166 4.24 8.04 10.68
C THR A 166 4.13 7.26 9.38
N VAL A 167 5.22 7.16 8.61
CA VAL A 167 5.28 6.41 7.36
C VAL A 167 5.07 4.92 7.62
N ASP A 168 5.76 4.35 8.61
CA ASP A 168 5.65 2.93 8.92
C ASP A 168 4.23 2.57 9.40
N GLY A 169 3.63 3.40 10.25
CA GLY A 169 2.24 3.21 10.68
C GLY A 169 1.26 3.22 9.51
N PHE A 170 1.44 4.15 8.58
CA PHE A 170 0.63 4.25 7.39
C PHE A 170 0.83 3.08 6.43
N VAL A 171 2.08 2.69 6.15
CA VAL A 171 2.40 1.49 5.34
C VAL A 171 1.74 0.25 5.94
N ASN A 172 1.73 0.10 7.26
CA ASN A 172 1.05 -1.00 7.92
C ASN A 172 -0.48 -0.97 7.72
N HIS A 173 -1.11 0.21 7.71
CA HIS A 173 -2.54 0.33 7.40
C HIS A 173 -2.84 -0.13 5.97
N PHE A 174 -2.01 0.25 5.00
CA PHE A 174 -2.19 -0.17 3.62
C PHE A 174 -1.89 -1.64 3.40
N LYS A 175 -0.83 -2.17 4.03
CA LYS A 175 -0.56 -3.61 4.03
C LYS A 175 -1.76 -4.39 4.55
N ARG A 176 -2.37 -3.93 5.65
CA ARG A 176 -3.59 -4.51 6.19
C ARG A 176 -4.76 -4.38 5.22
N PHE A 177 -4.96 -3.22 4.60
CA PHE A 177 -5.97 -3.02 3.57
C PHE A 177 -5.81 -4.00 2.39
N PHE A 178 -4.64 -4.01 1.76
CA PHE A 178 -4.35 -4.91 0.63
C PHE A 178 -4.37 -6.38 1.03
N SER A 179 -4.06 -6.72 2.29
CA SER A 179 -4.17 -8.10 2.78
C SER A 179 -5.59 -8.67 2.67
N LEU A 180 -6.62 -7.82 2.66
CA LEU A 180 -8.02 -8.23 2.54
C LEU A 180 -8.39 -8.72 1.13
N PHE A 181 -7.61 -8.37 0.12
CA PHE A 181 -7.88 -8.69 -1.28
C PHE A 181 -6.89 -9.72 -1.80
N SER A 182 -7.32 -10.65 -2.65
CA SER A 182 -6.40 -11.65 -3.20
C SER A 182 -5.62 -11.14 -4.42
N SER A 183 -6.22 -10.22 -5.16
CA SER A 183 -5.68 -9.69 -6.41
C SER A 183 -6.11 -8.26 -6.66
N ILE A 184 -5.38 -7.60 -7.55
CA ILE A 184 -5.66 -6.27 -8.08
C ILE A 184 -5.79 -6.44 -9.59
N ASP A 185 -6.96 -6.15 -10.15
CA ASP A 185 -7.23 -6.32 -11.56
C ASP A 185 -6.47 -5.28 -12.38
N THR A 186 -6.58 -4.00 -12.02
CA THR A 186 -5.83 -2.91 -12.66
C THR A 186 -5.12 -2.05 -11.63
N LEU A 187 -3.79 -1.98 -11.71
CA LEU A 187 -2.97 -1.03 -10.96
C LEU A 187 -2.62 0.14 -11.88
N GLN A 188 -3.16 1.32 -11.60
CA GLN A 188 -2.85 2.55 -12.33
C GLN A 188 -1.82 3.37 -11.55
N LEU A 189 -0.74 3.77 -12.20
CA LEU A 189 0.29 4.63 -11.61
C LEU A 189 0.41 5.89 -12.46
N SER A 190 0.20 7.05 -11.84
CA SER A 190 0.25 8.34 -12.53
C SER A 190 1.24 9.31 -11.89
N ASN A 191 1.98 10.03 -12.74
CA ASN A 191 2.91 11.09 -12.36
C ASN A 191 4.09 10.69 -11.45
N PHE A 192 4.49 9.43 -11.41
CA PHE A 192 5.65 8.98 -10.65
C PHE A 192 6.97 9.48 -11.29
N VAL A 193 7.65 10.42 -10.64
CA VAL A 193 8.94 10.98 -11.10
C VAL A 193 10.15 10.31 -10.44
N SER A 194 9.96 9.60 -9.32
CA SER A 194 11.07 9.05 -8.52
C SER A 194 10.90 7.56 -8.23
N ASP A 195 11.96 6.79 -8.52
CA ASP A 195 12.08 5.35 -8.27
C ASP A 195 11.78 4.98 -6.82
N ASN A 196 12.11 5.86 -5.87
CA ASN A 196 11.87 5.61 -4.46
C ASN A 196 10.37 5.56 -4.13
N VAL A 197 9.56 6.41 -4.77
CA VAL A 197 8.11 6.42 -4.56
C VAL A 197 7.49 5.17 -5.16
N PHE A 198 7.94 4.78 -6.34
CA PHE A 198 7.51 3.56 -7.00
C PHE A 198 7.82 2.31 -6.15
N ASN A 199 9.06 2.19 -5.65
CA ASN A 199 9.48 1.10 -4.78
C ASN A 199 8.67 1.05 -3.47
N ASN A 200 8.29 2.19 -2.91
CA ASN A 200 7.45 2.24 -1.72
C ASN A 200 6.02 1.75 -2.02
N VAL A 201 5.44 2.15 -3.15
CA VAL A 201 4.11 1.65 -3.57
C VAL A 201 4.15 0.14 -3.79
N LEU A 202 5.18 -0.40 -4.46
CA LEU A 202 5.35 -1.84 -4.62
C LEU A 202 5.49 -2.57 -3.28
N LYS A 203 6.26 -2.03 -2.34
CA LYS A 203 6.37 -2.58 -0.96
C LYS A 203 5.04 -2.56 -0.21
N THR A 204 4.17 -1.61 -0.51
CA THR A 204 2.84 -1.51 0.12
C THR A 204 1.87 -2.53 -0.45
N ILE A 205 1.96 -2.82 -1.75
CA ILE A 205 1.08 -3.78 -2.43
C ILE A 205 1.50 -5.24 -2.17
N GLU A 206 2.76 -5.49 -1.82
CA GLU A 206 3.37 -6.78 -1.38
C GLU A 206 2.60 -8.08 -1.72
N ASN A 207 3.16 -8.85 -2.66
CA ASN A 207 2.72 -10.20 -3.05
C ASN A 207 1.27 -10.31 -3.57
N LYS A 208 0.63 -9.19 -3.94
CA LYS A 208 -0.67 -9.24 -4.61
C LYS A 208 -0.50 -9.51 -6.10
N ARG A 209 -1.34 -10.40 -6.62
CA ARG A 209 -1.41 -10.64 -8.06
C ARG A 209 -1.96 -9.40 -8.74
N ILE A 210 -1.17 -8.80 -9.63
CA ILE A 210 -1.59 -7.66 -10.46
C ILE A 210 -1.98 -8.22 -11.83
N GLY A 211 -3.23 -8.04 -12.23
CA GLY A 211 -3.74 -8.48 -13.53
C GLY A 211 -3.23 -7.61 -14.67
N ARG A 212 -3.34 -6.29 -14.50
CA ARG A 212 -2.95 -5.27 -15.47
C ARG A 212 -2.26 -4.11 -14.76
N LEU A 213 -1.11 -3.70 -15.29
CA LEU A 213 -0.41 -2.50 -14.87
C LEU A 213 -0.63 -1.42 -15.92
N GLU A 214 -1.20 -0.29 -15.53
CA GLU A 214 -1.35 0.88 -16.38
C GLU A 214 -0.52 2.02 -15.82
N MET A 215 0.24 2.66 -16.69
CA MET A 215 1.03 3.82 -16.30
C MET A 215 0.53 5.01 -17.11
N GLN A 216 -0.12 5.94 -16.41
CA GLN A 216 -0.56 7.20 -17.01
C GLN A 216 0.56 8.21 -16.87
N VAL A 217 1.05 8.62 -18.01
CA VAL A 217 2.27 9.38 -18.13
C VAL A 217 1.90 10.69 -18.81
N ASP A 218 1.62 11.71 -17.99
CA ASP A 218 1.44 13.04 -18.57
C ASP A 218 2.79 13.61 -19.05
N LYS A 219 3.92 13.17 -18.47
CA LYS A 219 5.31 13.38 -18.94
C LYS A 219 6.26 12.31 -18.39
N TRP A 220 6.85 11.42 -19.20
CA TRP A 220 7.88 10.48 -18.71
C TRP A 220 9.31 10.92 -19.00
N ASP A 221 10.15 10.61 -18.03
CA ASP A 221 11.58 10.41 -18.18
C ASP A 221 11.84 8.96 -18.65
N ARG A 222 12.69 8.76 -19.67
CA ARG A 222 12.78 7.49 -20.43
C ARG A 222 13.41 6.33 -19.67
N THR A 223 14.07 6.61 -18.55
CA THR A 223 14.87 5.65 -17.76
C THR A 223 14.01 4.65 -17.00
N LEU A 224 12.88 5.08 -16.44
CA LEU A 224 11.96 4.22 -15.66
C LEU A 224 11.29 3.11 -16.49
N GLN A 225 11.06 3.37 -17.78
CA GLN A 225 10.42 2.42 -18.69
C GLN A 225 11.25 1.13 -18.85
N TYR A 226 12.57 1.23 -18.71
CA TYR A 226 13.48 0.11 -18.86
C TYR A 226 13.44 -0.83 -17.65
N ASP A 227 13.43 -0.28 -16.43
CA ASP A 227 13.47 -1.08 -15.20
C ASP A 227 12.20 -1.90 -14.96
N LEU A 228 11.04 -1.33 -15.33
CA LEU A 228 9.74 -1.99 -15.24
C LEU A 228 9.58 -3.15 -16.22
N PHE A 229 10.10 -2.99 -17.45
CA PHE A 229 10.09 -4.06 -18.43
C PHE A 229 10.95 -5.24 -17.95
N VAL A 230 12.05 -4.97 -17.26
CA VAL A 230 12.92 -5.99 -16.68
C VAL A 230 12.26 -6.67 -15.47
N THR A 231 11.57 -5.95 -14.59
CA THR A 231 10.95 -6.54 -13.38
C THR A 231 9.67 -7.31 -13.68
N THR A 232 8.86 -6.87 -14.64
CA THR A 232 7.59 -7.54 -14.99
C THR A 232 7.79 -8.74 -15.91
N ASN A 233 8.86 -8.77 -16.70
CA ASN A 233 9.20 -9.88 -17.58
C ASN A 233 10.38 -10.72 -17.08
N ALA A 234 10.85 -10.50 -15.84
CA ALA A 234 11.84 -11.39 -15.24
C ALA A 234 11.20 -12.79 -15.16
N PRO A 235 11.74 -13.79 -15.88
CA PRO A 235 11.23 -15.15 -15.75
C PRO A 235 11.39 -15.55 -14.29
N ASN A 236 10.30 -15.98 -13.66
CA ASN A 236 10.34 -16.62 -12.35
C ASN A 236 11.49 -17.61 -12.39
N SER A 237 12.54 -17.36 -11.61
CA SER A 237 13.75 -18.18 -11.59
C SER A 237 13.31 -19.62 -11.37
N VAL A 238 13.51 -20.41 -12.41
CA VAL A 238 13.29 -21.84 -12.46
C VAL A 238 14.02 -22.46 -11.28
N ASP A 239 13.31 -23.29 -10.50
CA ASP A 239 13.88 -24.18 -9.50
C ASP A 239 15.04 -24.96 -10.12
N SER A 240 16.26 -24.49 -9.84
CA SER A 240 17.49 -25.20 -10.15
C SER A 240 17.82 -26.13 -9.00
N ASP A 241 16.96 -27.12 -8.77
CA ASP A 241 17.22 -28.27 -7.92
C ASP A 241 16.40 -29.44 -8.45
N LEU A 242 16.90 -30.09 -9.51
CA LEU A 242 16.59 -31.48 -9.91
C LEU A 242 17.37 -31.83 -11.20
N ILE A 243 18.69 -32.07 -11.08
CA ILE A 243 19.43 -33.17 -11.72
C ILE A 243 20.56 -33.57 -10.79
#